data_AF-A0A0A2BSM2-F1
#
_entry.id   AF-A0A0A2BSM2-F1
#
_cell.length_a   1.000
_cell.length_b   1.000
_cell.length_c   1.000
_cell.angle_alpha   90.00
_cell.angle_beta   90.00
_cell.angle_gamma   90.00
#
_symmetry.space_group_name_H-M   'P 1'
#
loop_
_entity.id
_entity.type
_entity.pdbx_description
1 polymer ?
#
loop_
_entity_poly.entity_id
_entity_poly.type
_entity_poly.pdbx_seq_one_letter_code
_entity_poly.pdbx_strand_id
1 'polypeptide(L)' 'MPPETLNQGDCVKLLDEESLFQVIGVDTEHKKCWVRRWPMLPAGSPVFEVPIQKVAAQ' A
#
# COMPACT_ATOMS: atom_id res chain seq x y z
N MET A 1 -1.89 -11.04 -13.87
CA MET A 1 -1.59 -9.66 -14.31
C MET A 1 -1.31 -8.87 -13.03
N PRO A 2 -0.22 -8.11 -12.91
CA PRO A 2 -0.08 -7.22 -11.75
C PRO A 2 -1.28 -6.26 -11.74
N PRO A 3 -1.79 -5.84 -10.57
CA PRO A 3 -2.90 -4.89 -10.51
C PRO A 3 -2.50 -3.67 -11.34
N GLU A 4 -3.28 -3.39 -12.40
CA GLU A 4 -2.76 -2.70 -13.59
C GLU A 4 -2.34 -1.25 -13.38
N THR A 5 -2.63 -0.63 -12.23
CA THR A 5 -1.95 0.59 -11.81
C THR A 5 -2.11 0.78 -10.31
N LEU A 6 -1.10 0.38 -9.52
CA LEU A 6 -0.99 0.87 -8.15
C LEU A 6 -0.53 2.33 -8.21
N ASN A 7 -1.33 3.25 -7.71
CA ASN A 7 -1.04 4.68 -7.73
C ASN A 7 -0.91 5.24 -6.31
N GLN A 8 -0.21 6.37 -6.18
CA GLN A 8 -0.20 7.13 -4.94
C GLN A 8 -1.62 7.61 -4.59
N GLY A 9 -2.00 7.41 -3.34
CA GLY A 9 -3.33 7.76 -2.83
C GLY A 9 -4.32 6.60 -2.80
N ASP A 10 -4.04 5.49 -3.51
CA ASP A 10 -4.91 4.33 -3.54
C ASP A 10 -5.09 3.72 -2.15
N CYS A 11 -6.31 3.29 -1.86
CA CYS A 11 -6.62 2.48 -0.68
C CYS A 11 -6.56 1.01 -1.05
N VAL A 12 -5.69 0.27 -0.39
CA VAL A 12 -5.36 -1.12 -0.70
C VAL A 12 -5.36 -1.98 0.55
N LYS A 13 -5.48 -3.29 0.36
CA LYS A 13 -5.22 -4.29 1.41
C LYS A 13 -3.90 -4.99 1.14
N LEU A 14 -3.26 -5.48 2.19
CA LEU A 14 -2.14 -6.41 2.05
C LEU A 14 -2.70 -7.84 2.01
N LEU A 15 -2.09 -8.73 1.23
CA LEU A 15 -2.57 -10.11 1.09
C LEU A 15 -2.64 -10.87 2.42
N ASP A 16 -1.78 -10.51 3.37
CA ASP A 16 -1.67 -11.17 4.68
C ASP A 16 -2.43 -10.41 5.80
N GLU A 17 -3.12 -9.30 5.48
CA GLU A 17 -3.79 -8.46 6.49
C GLU A 17 -5.15 -7.94 6.04
N GLU A 18 -6.11 -7.90 6.96
CA GLU A 18 -7.44 -7.30 6.73
C GLU A 18 -7.47 -5.78 6.86
N SER A 19 -6.39 -5.17 7.36
CA SER A 19 -6.29 -3.72 7.53
C SER A 19 -6.24 -3.02 6.17
N LEU A 20 -6.86 -1.84 6.11
CA LEU A 20 -6.73 -0.95 4.97
C LEU A 20 -5.45 -0.11 5.11
N PHE A 21 -4.83 0.14 3.96
CA PHE A 21 -3.64 0.94 3.83
C PHE A 21 -3.81 1.94 2.71
N GLN A 22 -3.16 3.09 2.84
CA GLN A 22 -3.06 4.07 1.78
C GLN A 22 -1.67 4.03 1.18
N VAL A 23 -1.59 4.01 -0.15
CA VAL A 23 -0.34 4.09 -0.89
C VAL A 23 0.20 5.52 -0.82
N ILE A 24 1.44 5.66 -0.35
CA ILE A 24 2.16 6.93 -0.23
C ILE A 24 3.16 7.12 -1.36
N GLY A 25 3.65 6.04 -1.94
CA GLY A 25 4.53 6.09 -3.11
C GLY A 25 4.65 4.72 -3.75
N VAL A 26 4.97 4.70 -5.04
CA VAL A 26 5.13 3.46 -5.81
C VAL A 26 6.43 3.54 -6.57
N ASP A 27 7.22 2.48 -6.46
CA ASP A 27 8.44 2.25 -7.22
C ASP A 27 8.25 0.98 -8.06
N THR A 28 7.82 1.19 -9.30
CA THR A 28 7.56 0.10 -10.25
C THR A 28 8.85 -0.55 -10.75
N GLU A 29 9.97 0.19 -10.76
CA GLU A 29 11.29 -0.32 -11.17
C GLU A 29 11.78 -1.37 -10.18
N HIS A 30 11.69 -1.08 -8.88
CA HIS A 30 12.11 -1.99 -7.81
C HIS A 30 10.98 -2.89 -7.30
N LYS A 31 9.78 -2.82 -7.89
CA LYS A 31 8.58 -3.59 -7.52
C LYS A 31 8.17 -3.40 -6.05
N LYS A 32 8.36 -2.20 -5.52
CA LYS A 32 8.09 -1.84 -4.12
C LYS A 32 7.12 -0.67 -4.06
N CYS A 33 6.41 -0.55 -2.96
CA CYS A 33 5.62 0.62 -2.66
C CYS A 33 5.69 0.94 -1.18
N TRP A 34 5.35 2.17 -0.84
CA TRP A 34 5.27 2.63 0.53
C TRP A 34 3.81 2.84 0.87
N VAL A 35 3.40 2.26 1.99
CA VAL A 35 2.02 2.35 2.46
C VAL A 35 2.00 2.82 3.91
N ARG A 36 0.87 3.37 4.33
CA ARG A 36 0.58 3.65 5.74
C ARG A 36 -0.80 3.12 6.09
N ARG A 37 -1.03 2.84 7.37
CA ARG A 37 -2.36 2.41 7.84
C ARG A 37 -3.42 3.47 7.55
N TRP A 38 -4.59 2.99 7.12
CA TRP A 38 -5.79 3.79 6.90
C TRP A 38 -6.99 3.14 7.62
N PRO A 39 -7.85 3.90 8.31
CA PRO A 39 -7.75 5.33 8.61
C PRO A 39 -6.57 5.68 9.51
N MET A 40 -6.17 6.96 9.51
CA MET A 40 -5.08 7.44 10.37
C MET A 40 -5.43 7.25 11.85
N LEU A 41 -4.52 6.60 12.59
CA LEU A 41 -4.64 6.52 14.04
C LEU A 41 -4.36 7.89 14.68
N PRO A 42 -4.88 8.15 15.90
CA PRO A 42 -4.59 9.39 16.63
C PRO A 42 -3.11 9.65 16.87
N ALA A 43 -2.31 8.58 16.99
CA ALA A 43 -0.85 8.64 17.14
C ALA A 43 -0.10 8.81 15.80
N GLY A 44 -0.82 8.98 14.69
CA GLY A 44 -0.28 8.92 13.34
C GLY A 44 -0.22 7.49 12.80
N SER A 45 0.21 7.34 11.55
CA SER A 45 0.36 6.03 10.92
C SER A 45 1.69 6.00 10.17
N PRO A 46 2.67 5.23 10.66
CA PRO A 46 4.00 5.21 10.06
C PRO A 46 3.91 4.66 8.63
N VAL A 47 4.76 5.20 7.77
CA VAL A 47 4.94 4.73 6.41
C VAL A 47 5.96 3.59 6.43
N PHE A 48 5.65 2.50 5.76
CA PHE A 48 6.56 1.36 5.62
C PHE A 48 6.55 0.82 4.20
N GLU A 49 7.66 0.18 3.83
CA GLU A 49 7.85 -0.42 2.50
C GLU A 49 7.20 -1.81 2.45
N VAL A 50 6.50 -2.10 1.35
CA VAL A 50 5.98 -3.43 1.02
C VAL A 50 6.26 -3.78 -0.44
N PRO A 51 6.45 -5.06 -0.78
CA PRO A 51 6.47 -5.49 -2.17
C PRO A 51 5.11 -5.23 -2.84
N ILE A 52 5.08 -4.72 -4.07
CA ILE A 52 3.83 -4.47 -4.82
C ILE A 52 3.01 -5.76 -4.95
N GLN A 53 3.67 -6.93 -5.03
CA GLN A 53 3.02 -8.23 -5.12
C GLN A 53 2.24 -8.62 -3.85
N LYS A 54 2.53 -7.99 -2.71
CA LYS A 54 1.79 -8.18 -1.45
C LYS A 54 0.56 -7.28 -1.34
N VAL A 55 0.33 -6.41 -2.33
CA VAL A 55 -0.79 -5.48 -2.33
C VAL A 55 -1.90 -6.06 -3.21
N ALA A 56 -3.07 -6.24 -2.60
CA ALA A 56 -4.31 -6.44 -3.34
C ALA A 56 -4.93 -5.07 -3.62
N ALA A 57 -4.83 -4.62 -4.88
CA ALA A 57 -5.65 -3.51 -5.34
C ALA A 57 -7.12 -3.97 -5.35
N GLN A 58 -8.01 -3.15 -4.79
CA GLN A 58 -9.45 -3.38 -4.82
C GLN A 58 -10.06 -2.89 -6.13
#